data_AF-A0A6L3XZ99-F1
#
_entry.id   AF-A0A6L3XZ99-F1
#
_cell.length_a   1.000
_cell.length_b   1.000
_cell.length_c   1.000
_cell.angle_alpha   90.00
_cell.angle_beta   90.00
_cell.angle_gamma   90.00
#
_symmetry.space_group_name_H-M   'P 1'
#
loop_
_entity.id
_entity.type
_entity.pdbx_description
1 polymer ?
#
loop_
_entity_poly.entity_id
_entity_poly.type
_entity_poly.pdbx_seq_one_letter_code
_entity_poly.pdbx_strand_id
1 'polypeptide(L)'
;EAGVGPGIASYGMENLRFIEPVKPGDTIQVRLTCKRKTLKKQRTAEEKPTGVVEWAVEIFNQHQQAVALYSILTLVARQQGDF
;
A
#
# COMPACT_ATOMS: atom_id res chain seq x y z
N GLU A 1 -7.20 -18.32 -13.49
CA GLU A 1 -7.61 -17.47 -12.37
C GLU A 1 -6.51 -16.45 -12.08
N ALA A 2 -6.85 -15.21 -11.75
CA ALA A 2 -5.86 -14.25 -11.28
C ALA A 2 -5.34 -14.77 -9.93
N GLY A 3 -4.12 -15.31 -9.91
CA GLY A 3 -3.54 -15.94 -8.72
C GLY A 3 -3.56 -14.99 -7.52
N VAL A 4 -3.77 -15.55 -6.32
CA VAL A 4 -3.68 -14.79 -5.07
C VAL A 4 -2.29 -14.16 -4.99
N GLY A 5 -2.23 -12.83 -5.06
CA GLY A 5 -0.98 -12.08 -5.00
C GLY A 5 -0.32 -12.20 -3.62
N PRO A 6 0.92 -11.71 -3.47
CA PRO A 6 1.67 -11.81 -2.21
C PRO A 6 1.07 -10.96 -1.06
N GLY A 7 0.06 -10.13 -1.33
CA GLY A 7 -0.63 -9.35 -0.33
C GLY A 7 -1.46 -10.25 0.59
N ILE A 8 -1.15 -10.23 1.88
CA ILE A 8 -1.87 -11.01 2.89
C ILE A 8 -3.02 -10.19 3.46
N ALA A 9 -2.75 -8.94 3.84
CA ALA A 9 -3.76 -8.05 4.40
C ALA A 9 -3.37 -6.57 4.21
N SER A 10 -4.37 -5.72 3.97
CA SER A 10 -4.27 -4.28 4.22
C SER A 10 -4.78 -4.02 5.62
N TYR A 11 -3.96 -3.46 6.50
CA TYR A 11 -4.30 -3.37 7.93
C TYR A 11 -4.13 -1.97 8.53
N GLY A 12 -3.67 -1.00 7.75
CA GLY A 12 -3.50 0.37 8.25
C GLY A 12 -3.53 1.41 7.14
N MET A 13 -4.00 2.60 7.51
CA MET A 13 -3.92 3.82 6.71
C MET A 13 -3.44 4.96 7.61
N GLU A 14 -2.50 5.74 7.10
CA GLU A 14 -1.89 6.84 7.85
C GLU A 14 -1.86 8.12 7.03
N ASN A 15 -1.82 9.27 7.73
CA ASN A 15 -1.58 10.59 7.15
C ASN A 15 -2.53 10.98 6.01
N LEU A 16 -3.79 10.51 6.05
CA LEU A 16 -4.79 10.88 5.05
C LEU A 16 -5.08 12.38 5.09
N ARG A 17 -4.88 13.02 3.94
CA ARG A 17 -5.21 14.42 3.71
C ARG A 17 -5.99 14.55 2.41
N PHE A 18 -7.16 15.19 2.49
CA PHE A 18 -7.87 15.71 1.34
C PHE A 18 -7.37 17.12 1.07
N ILE A 19 -6.89 17.37 -0.14
CA ILE A 19 -6.29 18.64 -0.54
C ILE A 19 -7.33 19.45 -1.31
N GLU A 20 -7.89 18.85 -2.35
CA GLU A 20 -8.90 19.47 -3.23
C GLU A 20 -10.15 18.57 -3.31
N PRO A 21 -11.36 19.15 -3.42
CA PRO A 21 -12.58 18.37 -3.57
C PRO A 21 -12.64 17.72 -4.96
N VAL A 22 -13.14 16.49 -5.01
CA VAL A 22 -13.50 15.80 -6.27
C VAL A 22 -14.97 16.02 -6.55
N LYS A 23 -15.30 16.51 -7.74
CA LYS A 23 -16.69 16.81 -8.16
C LYS A 23 -17.26 15.69 -9.03
N PRO A 24 -18.60 15.57 -9.13
CA PRO A 24 -19.21 14.68 -10.12
C PRO A 24 -18.70 14.99 -11.53
N GLY A 25 -18.26 13.95 -12.25
CA GLY A 25 -17.66 14.07 -13.59
C GLY A 25 -16.13 14.18 -13.60
N ASP A 26 -15.47 14.38 -12.46
CA ASP A 26 -14.01 14.32 -12.40
C ASP A 26 -13.49 12.90 -12.60
N THR A 27 -12.33 12.78 -13.25
CA THR A 27 -11.62 11.52 -13.40
C THR A 27 -10.44 11.50 -12.44
N ILE A 28 -10.31 10.42 -11.67
CA ILE A 28 -9.18 10.25 -10.74
C ILE A 28 -8.15 9.25 -11.27
N GLN A 29 -6.87 9.54 -11.02
CA GLN A 29 -5.75 8.65 -11.24
C GLN A 29 -5.04 8.41 -9.90
N VAL A 30 -4.74 7.16 -9.59
CA VAL A 30 -4.02 6.79 -8.36
C VAL A 30 -2.61 6.34 -8.71
N ARG A 31 -1.62 6.92 -8.05
CA ARG A 31 -0.24 6.45 -8.05
C ARG A 31 0.07 5.76 -6.73
N LEU A 32 0.44 4.49 -6.83
CA LEU A 32 0.89 3.67 -5.71
C LEU A 32 2.41 3.51 -5.80
N THR A 33 3.12 4.10 -4.85
CA THR A 33 4.58 4.02 -4.77
C THR A 33 4.96 3.19 -3.55
N CYS A 34 5.78 2.15 -3.72
CA CYS A 34 6.37 1.43 -2.60
C CYS A 34 7.35 2.36 -1.86
N LYS A 35 6.89 3.00 -0.78
CA LYS A 35 7.65 4.00 -0.04
C LYS A 35 8.66 3.36 0.91
N ARG A 36 8.27 2.26 1.58
CA ARG A 36 9.15 1.57 2.53
C ARG A 36 8.82 0.09 2.60
N LYS A 37 9.87 -0.73 2.74
CA LYS A 37 9.77 -2.15 3.07
C LYS A 37 10.38 -2.40 4.43
N THR A 38 9.61 -2.98 5.34
CA THR A 38 10.05 -3.34 6.69
C THR A 38 9.98 -4.85 6.85
N LEU A 39 11.12 -5.45 7.14
CA LEU A 39 11.22 -6.87 7.43
C LEU A 39 10.50 -7.19 8.75
N LYS A 40 9.61 -8.19 8.76
CA LYS A 40 9.16 -8.82 9.99
C LYS A 40 9.96 -10.11 10.16
N LYS A 41 10.84 -10.13 11.17
CA LYS A 41 11.65 -11.32 11.48
C LYS A 41 10.73 -12.47 11.89
N GLN A 42 10.97 -13.65 11.33
CA GLN A 42 10.30 -14.86 11.79
C GLN A 42 10.70 -15.15 13.23
N ARG A 43 9.73 -15.56 14.05
CA ARG A 43 10.01 -15.99 15.43
C ARG A 43 10.35 -17.48 15.49
N THR A 44 9.81 -18.27 14.57
CA THR A 44 10.05 -19.71 14.46
C THR A 44 10.14 -20.12 12.98
N ALA A 45 10.68 -21.31 12.69
CA ALA A 45 10.82 -21.82 11.32
C ALA A 45 9.46 -22.13 10.66
N GLU A 46 8.42 -22.37 11.46
CA GLU A 46 7.07 -22.68 10.98
C GLU A 46 6.24 -21.42 10.65
N GLU A 47 6.63 -20.24 11.17
CA GLU A 47 5.95 -18.98 10.84
C GLU A 47 6.20 -18.64 9.37
N LYS A 48 5.15 -18.29 8.61
CA LYS A 48 5.34 -17.82 7.23
C LYS A 48 6.18 -16.54 7.21
N PRO A 49 7.21 -16.43 6.36
CA PRO A 49 8.02 -15.23 6.28
C PRO A 49 7.20 -14.07 5.72
N THR A 50 7.17 -12.95 6.44
CA THR A 50 6.35 -11.78 6.10
C THR A 50 7.14 -10.48 6.26
N GLY A 51 6.60 -9.42 5.68
CA GLY A 51 7.08 -8.06 5.84
C GLY A 51 5.95 -7.07 5.68
N VAL A 52 6.19 -5.83 6.08
CA VAL A 52 5.26 -4.73 5.90
C VAL A 52 5.75 -3.87 4.75
N VAL A 53 4.87 -3.60 3.79
CA VAL A 53 5.11 -2.61 2.72
C VAL A 53 4.22 -1.41 2.98
N GLU A 54 4.85 -0.26 3.20
CA GLU A 54 4.19 1.05 3.23
C GLU A 54 4.11 1.57 1.79
N TRP A 55 2.90 1.83 1.35
CA TRP A 55 2.60 2.42 0.05
C TRP A 55 2.26 3.89 0.23
N ALA A 56 2.99 4.78 -0.43
CA ALA A 56 2.54 6.14 -0.63
C ALA A 56 1.48 6.13 -1.72
N VAL A 57 0.32 6.67 -1.40
CA VAL A 57 -0.80 6.82 -2.33
C VAL A 57 -0.97 8.30 -2.63
N GLU A 58 -0.86 8.62 -3.92
CA GLU A 58 -1.14 9.94 -4.44
C GLU A 58 -2.32 9.85 -5.41
N ILE A 59 -3.38 10.63 -5.15
CA ILE A 59 -4.55 10.68 -6.01
C ILE A 59 -4.56 12.02 -6.74
N PHE A 60 -4.68 11.97 -8.06
CA PHE A 60 -4.72 13.13 -8.94
C PHE A 60 -6.05 13.20 -9.68
N ASN A 61 -6.51 14.40 -10.03
CA ASN A 61 -7.61 14.60 -10.97
C ASN A 61 -7.10 14.64 -12.44
N GLN A 62 -8.01 14.84 -13.40
CA GLN A 62 -7.71 14.98 -14.82
C GLN A 62 -6.74 16.13 -15.17
N HIS A 63 -6.60 17.12 -14.27
CA HIS A 63 -5.70 18.26 -14.40
C HIS A 63 -4.34 18.01 -13.73
N GLN A 64 -4.05 16.78 -13.30
CA GLN A 64 -2.83 16.40 -12.57
C GLN A 64 -2.68 17.13 -11.21
N GLN A 65 -3.78 17.61 -10.63
CA GLN A 65 -3.78 18.21 -9.30
C GLN A 65 -4.01 17.13 -8.25
N ALA A 66 -3.21 17.14 -7.18
CA ALA A 66 -3.37 16.21 -6.08
C ALA A 66 -4.66 16.52 -5.31
N VAL A 67 -5.56 15.54 -5.23
CA VAL A 67 -6.85 15.66 -4.50
C VAL A 67 -6.80 14.97 -3.15
N ALA A 68 -6.00 13.91 -3.01
CA ALA A 68 -5.77 13.24 -1.74
C ALA A 68 -4.39 12.57 -1.69
N LEU A 69 -3.80 12.54 -0.49
CA LEU A 69 -2.55 11.85 -0.19
C LEU A 69 -2.73 11.02 1.07
N TYR A 70 -2.18 9.80 1.09
CA TYR A 70 -2.14 8.95 2.29
C TYR A 70 -1.08 7.85 2.17
N SER A 71 -0.79 7.17 3.27
CA SER A 71 -0.01 5.94 3.28
C SER A 71 -0.90 4.74 3.58
N ILE A 72 -0.70 3.60 2.90
CA ILE A 72 -1.31 2.30 3.25
C ILE A 72 -0.23 1.37 3.80
N LEU A 73 -0.53 0.68 4.89
CA LEU A 73 0.31 -0.39 5.44
C LEU A 73 -0.26 -1.75 5.02
N THR A 74 0.54 -2.51 4.28
CA THR A 74 0.18 -3.85 3.82
C THR A 74 1.12 -4.90 4.39
N LEU A 75 0.56 -5.99 4.90
CA LEU A 75 1.30 -7.19 5.25
C LEU A 75 1.47 -8.02 3.97
N VAL A 76 2.71 -8.35 3.63
CA VAL A 76 3.07 -9.02 2.38
C VAL A 76 3.90 -10.27 2.72
N ALA A 77 3.62 -11.36 2.02
CA ALA A 77 4.42 -12.58 2.09
C ALA A 77 5.80 -12.35 1.48
N ARG A 78 6.85 -12.86 2.13
CA ARG A 78 8.19 -12.93 1.56
C ARG A 78 8.40 -14.28 0.90
N GLN A 79 9.20 -14.30 -0.17
CA GLN A 79 9.56 -15.55 -0.85
C GLN A 79 10.62 -16.34 -0.07
N GLN A 80 11.52 -15.65 0.64
CA GLN A 80 12.59 -16.26 1.43
C GLN A 80 12.38 -15.98 2.92
N GLY A 81 12.58 -17.04 3.71
CA GLY A 81 12.60 -16.98 5.17
C GLY A 81 13.98 -16.64 5.74
N ASP A 82 14.00 -16.44 7.05
CA ASP A 82 15.17 -16.13 7.87
C ASP A 82 15.81 -17.40 8.45
N PHE A 83 15.12 -18.54 8.37
CA PHE A 83 15.54 -19.87 8.82
C PHE A 83 15.75 -20.81 7.63
#